data_AF-A0A1Y5U1I3-F1
#
_entry.id   AF-A0A1Y5U1I3-F1
#
_cell.length_a   1.000
_cell.length_b   1.000
_cell.length_c   1.000
_cell.angle_alpha   90.00
_cell.angle_beta   90.00
_cell.angle_gamma   90.00
#
_symmetry.space_group_name_H-M   'P 1'
#
loop_
_entity.id
_entity.type
_entity.pdbx_description
1 polymer ?
#
loop_
_entity_poly.entity_id
_entity_poly.type
_entity_poly.pdbx_seq_one_letter_code
_entity_poly.pdbx_strand_id
1 'polypeptide(L)'
;MHKVEGIENLHGHEYDRIKKTVKDGELIVTGEKIVEERAEGLGGSFTYCTLGAPVALDKILSGETLPSYEGIGAALFHMATNRALDPAAVREADFYLGATEGQHVWLIYKPDLDWLKSPEAALTLKRARAFAKTDPDKRHLVFAPARYVSQTMLAEQNIPVEFVPLPFALYRIDRS
;
A
#
# COMPACT_ATOMS: atom_id res chain seq x y z
N MET A 1 44.31 28.60 1.08
CA MET A 1 44.48 28.73 2.54
C MET A 1 43.60 29.85 3.12
N HIS A 2 43.74 31.10 2.66
CA HIS A 2 42.95 32.25 3.17
C HIS A 2 41.42 32.11 3.17
N LYS A 3 40.85 31.41 2.18
CA LYS A 3 39.38 31.23 2.11
C LYS A 3 38.82 30.33 3.22
N VAL A 4 39.65 29.44 3.77
CA VAL A 4 39.28 28.51 4.86
C VAL A 4 39.40 29.21 6.21
N GLU A 5 40.46 30.00 6.42
CA GLU A 5 40.59 30.86 7.61
C GLU A 5 39.44 31.87 7.73
N GLY A 6 38.95 32.38 6.61
CA GLY A 6 37.78 33.27 6.59
C GLY A 6 36.49 32.59 7.07
N ILE A 7 36.26 31.32 6.69
CA ILE A 7 35.08 30.54 7.11
C ILE A 7 35.16 30.18 8.59
N GLU A 8 36.35 29.85 9.09
CA GLU A 8 36.57 29.58 10.52
C GLU A 8 36.38 30.81 11.39
N ASN A 9 36.87 31.97 10.95
CA ASN A 9 36.66 33.21 11.70
C ASN A 9 35.19 33.63 11.72
N LEU A 10 34.41 33.31 10.68
CA LEU A 10 32.99 33.65 10.61
C LEU A 10 32.12 32.69 11.44
N HIS A 11 32.34 31.39 11.32
CA HIS A 11 31.45 30.35 11.86
C HIS A 11 32.06 29.52 13.00
N GLY A 12 33.31 29.79 13.40
CA GLY A 12 34.00 29.05 14.45
C GLY A 12 33.35 29.14 15.82
N HIS A 13 32.53 30.16 16.06
CA HIS A 13 31.76 30.31 17.28
C HIS A 13 30.49 29.43 17.31
N GLU A 14 30.09 28.86 16.17
CA GLU A 14 28.86 28.05 16.04
C GLU A 14 29.10 26.56 16.33
N TYR A 15 30.37 26.14 16.39
CA TYR A 15 30.79 24.74 16.53
C TYR A 15 31.83 24.59 17.63
N ASP A 16 31.81 23.47 18.36
CA ASP A 16 32.79 23.19 19.41
C ASP A 16 34.15 22.78 18.82
N ARG A 17 34.15 22.24 17.60
CA ARG A 17 35.36 21.84 16.90
C ARG A 17 35.20 21.98 15.39
N ILE A 18 36.26 22.45 14.73
CA ILE A 18 36.36 22.41 13.26
C ILE A 18 37.44 21.41 12.88
N LYS A 19 37.08 20.42 12.05
CA LYS A 19 37.98 19.40 11.52
C LYS A 19 38.22 19.64 10.04
N LYS A 20 39.48 19.49 9.62
CA LYS A 20 39.89 19.61 8.21
C LYS A 20 40.54 18.33 7.75
N THR A 21 40.06 17.76 6.66
CA THR A 21 40.64 16.56 6.07
C THR A 21 40.68 16.70 4.56
N VAL A 22 41.77 16.26 3.94
CA VAL A 22 41.85 16.14 2.49
C VAL A 22 41.55 14.70 2.13
N LYS A 23 40.51 14.48 1.32
CA LYS A 23 40.11 13.17 0.83
C LYS A 23 39.80 13.28 -0.66
N ASP A 24 40.37 12.37 -1.46
CA ASP A 24 40.16 12.31 -2.92
C ASP A 24 40.42 13.64 -3.67
N GLY A 25 41.38 14.42 -3.17
CA GLY A 25 41.74 15.73 -3.75
C GLY A 25 40.86 16.91 -3.32
N GLU A 26 39.82 16.66 -2.52
CA GLU A 26 38.94 17.69 -1.98
C GLU A 26 39.30 18.03 -0.52
N LEU A 27 39.24 19.32 -0.18
CA LEU A 27 39.36 19.78 1.21
C LEU A 27 37.98 19.78 1.86
N ILE A 28 37.76 18.85 2.78
CA ILE A 28 36.54 18.75 3.58
C ILE A 28 36.77 19.51 4.89
N VAL A 29 35.90 20.47 5.18
CA VAL A 29 35.87 21.22 6.44
C VAL A 29 34.55 20.90 7.15
N THR A 30 34.64 20.26 8.31
CA THR A 30 33.49 19.81 9.10
C THR A 30 33.43 20.59 10.41
N GLY A 31 32.31 21.26 10.67
CA GLY A 31 31.97 21.76 12.00
C GLY A 31 31.31 20.66 12.83
N GLU A 32 31.92 20.31 13.96
CA GLU A 32 31.44 19.32 14.91
C GLU A 32 30.87 20.04 16.14
N LYS A 33 29.62 19.73 16.49
CA LYS A 33 28.97 20.23 17.71
C LYS A 33 28.76 19.07 18.67
N ILE A 34 29.24 19.21 19.90
CA ILE A 34 29.08 18.20 20.94
C ILE A 34 27.70 18.39 21.55
N VAL A 35 26.87 17.36 21.49
CA VAL A 35 25.53 17.36 22.05
C VAL A 35 25.42 16.21 23.05
N GLU A 36 25.43 16.54 24.34
CA GLU A 36 25.49 15.54 25.42
C GLU A 36 24.14 14.83 25.67
N GLU A 37 23.01 15.43 25.29
CA GLU A 37 21.69 14.89 25.62
C GLU A 37 20.70 14.89 24.44
N ARG A 38 20.37 16.06 23.85
CA ARG A 38 19.46 16.18 22.70
C ARG A 38 19.83 17.35 21.78
N ALA A 39 19.69 17.13 20.48
CA ALA A 39 19.74 18.17 19.46
C ALA A 39 18.33 18.46 18.94
N GLU A 40 18.06 19.68 18.49
CA GLU A 40 16.88 19.94 17.67
C GLU A 40 16.94 19.06 16.41
N GLY A 41 15.86 18.31 16.16
CA GLY A 41 15.75 17.50 14.95
C GLY A 41 15.67 18.38 13.70
N LEU A 42 16.02 17.83 12.54
CA LEU A 42 16.01 18.53 11.24
C LEU A 42 14.59 18.86 10.70
N GLY A 43 13.60 19.01 11.58
CA GLY A 43 12.22 19.35 11.21
C GLY A 43 11.46 18.27 10.43
N GLY A 44 11.91 17.01 10.48
CA GLY A 44 11.26 15.89 9.79
C GLY A 44 10.22 15.16 10.66
N SER A 45 9.12 14.74 10.05
CA SER A 45 8.18 13.78 10.67
C SER A 45 8.58 12.36 10.30
N PHE A 46 8.54 11.43 11.24
CA PHE A 46 8.58 10.00 10.97
C PHE A 46 7.26 9.37 11.41
N THR A 47 6.78 8.41 10.64
CA THR A 47 5.59 7.62 10.99
C THR A 47 6.05 6.21 11.35
N TYR A 48 5.69 5.76 12.55
CA TYR A 48 5.92 4.40 12.97
C TYR A 48 4.72 3.54 12.56
N CYS A 49 4.91 2.65 11.61
CA CYS A 49 3.88 1.68 11.20
C CYS A 49 4.25 0.30 11.74
N THR A 50 3.36 -0.32 12.50
CA THR A 50 3.50 -1.74 12.85
C THR A 50 3.17 -2.55 11.61
N LEU A 51 4.16 -3.27 11.07
CA LEU A 51 3.93 -4.23 10.00
C LEU A 51 3.09 -5.40 10.56
N GLY A 52 1.96 -5.67 9.93
CA GLY A 52 1.12 -6.82 10.24
C GLY A 52 1.82 -8.15 9.90
N ALA A 53 1.12 -9.26 10.11
CA ALA A 53 1.63 -10.58 9.76
C ALA A 53 2.10 -10.61 8.29
N PRO A 54 3.27 -11.21 7.99
CA PRO A 54 3.80 -11.21 6.64
C PRO A 54 2.83 -11.89 5.68
N VAL A 55 2.54 -11.23 4.56
CA VAL A 55 1.75 -11.81 3.46
C VAL A 55 2.66 -12.78 2.70
N ALA A 56 2.69 -14.04 3.13
CA ALA A 56 3.45 -15.10 2.48
C ALA A 56 2.77 -15.55 1.18
N LEU A 57 2.95 -14.78 0.09
CA LEU A 57 2.32 -14.99 -1.21
C LEU A 57 2.41 -16.46 -1.70
N ASP A 58 3.51 -17.13 -1.40
CA ASP A 58 3.79 -18.55 -1.67
C ASP A 58 2.82 -19.51 -0.95
N LYS A 59 2.49 -19.24 0.31
CA LYS A 59 1.55 -20.06 1.10
C LYS A 59 0.08 -19.81 0.76
N ILE A 60 -0.20 -18.64 0.19
CA ILE A 60 -1.52 -18.33 -0.36
C ILE A 60 -1.77 -19.18 -1.61
N LEU A 61 -0.73 -19.44 -2.41
CA LEU A 61 -0.79 -20.29 -3.60
C LEU A 61 -0.88 -21.79 -3.28
N SER A 62 -0.46 -22.24 -2.08
CA SER A 62 -0.64 -23.63 -1.61
C SER A 62 -1.95 -23.85 -0.84
N GLY A 63 -2.65 -22.78 -0.42
CA GLY A 63 -3.90 -22.86 0.35
C GLY A 63 -3.71 -23.26 1.82
N GLU A 64 -2.49 -23.31 2.33
CA GLU A 64 -2.18 -23.73 3.71
C GLU A 64 -2.52 -22.65 4.74
N THR A 65 -2.30 -21.38 4.40
CA THR A 65 -2.64 -20.24 5.26
C THR A 65 -3.24 -19.12 4.42
N LEU A 66 -4.52 -18.84 4.67
CA LEU A 66 -5.24 -17.75 4.03
C LEU A 66 -4.89 -16.42 4.75
N PRO A 67 -4.52 -15.35 4.02
CA PRO A 67 -4.19 -14.06 4.63
C PRO A 67 -5.41 -13.44 5.31
N SER A 68 -5.20 -12.61 6.33
CA SER A 68 -6.30 -11.79 6.86
C SER A 68 -6.82 -10.82 5.79
N TYR A 69 -8.06 -10.34 5.93
CA TYR A 69 -8.66 -9.34 5.06
C TYR A 69 -7.77 -8.09 4.93
N GLU A 70 -7.21 -7.62 6.04
CA GLU A 70 -6.29 -6.49 6.08
C GLU A 70 -4.99 -6.77 5.32
N GLY A 71 -4.37 -7.94 5.55
CA GLY A 71 -3.07 -8.26 4.96
C GLY A 71 -3.13 -8.34 3.43
N ILE A 72 -4.12 -9.07 2.92
CA ILE A 72 -4.34 -9.14 1.47
C ILE A 72 -4.87 -7.82 0.91
N GLY A 73 -5.76 -7.14 1.62
CA GLY A 73 -6.36 -5.88 1.20
C GLY A 73 -5.30 -4.80 1.00
N ALA A 74 -4.34 -4.68 1.93
CA ALA A 74 -3.24 -3.74 1.83
C ALA A 74 -2.36 -4.01 0.61
N ALA A 75 -2.02 -5.28 0.36
CA ALA A 75 -1.22 -5.67 -0.80
C ALA A 75 -1.94 -5.37 -2.12
N LEU A 76 -3.21 -5.79 -2.26
CA LEU A 76 -4.02 -5.58 -3.47
C LEU A 76 -4.28 -4.09 -3.73
N PHE A 77 -4.59 -3.32 -2.68
CA PHE A 77 -4.78 -1.88 -2.79
C PHE A 77 -3.51 -1.19 -3.29
N HIS A 78 -2.35 -1.53 -2.72
CA HIS A 78 -1.07 -0.98 -3.16
C HIS A 78 -0.76 -1.37 -4.61
N MET A 79 -0.95 -2.63 -5.01
CA MET A 79 -0.71 -3.07 -6.39
C MET A 79 -1.63 -2.36 -7.40
N ALA A 80 -2.88 -2.08 -7.02
CA ALA A 80 -3.84 -1.39 -7.88
C ALA A 80 -3.63 0.12 -7.98
N THR A 81 -3.13 0.74 -6.91
CA THR A 81 -3.18 2.21 -6.75
C THR A 81 -1.81 2.86 -6.57
N ASN A 82 -0.77 2.06 -6.32
CA ASN A 82 0.56 2.50 -5.90
C ASN A 82 0.52 3.44 -4.66
N ARG A 83 -0.49 3.26 -3.79
CA ARG A 83 -0.66 4.00 -2.54
C ARG A 83 -0.79 3.02 -1.37
N ALA A 84 -0.40 3.46 -0.18
CA ALA A 84 -0.68 2.72 1.04
C ALA A 84 -2.19 2.71 1.32
N LEU A 85 -2.70 1.59 1.81
CA LEU A 85 -4.06 1.47 2.30
C LEU A 85 -4.19 2.26 3.60
N ASP A 86 -5.25 3.08 3.71
CA ASP A 86 -5.64 3.72 4.97
C ASP A 86 -6.59 2.78 5.73
N PRO A 87 -6.16 2.19 6.88
CA PRO A 87 -7.01 1.28 7.64
C PRO A 87 -8.32 1.91 8.12
N ALA A 88 -8.34 3.24 8.33
CA ALA A 88 -9.54 3.95 8.78
C ALA A 88 -10.63 4.02 7.70
N ALA A 89 -10.27 3.89 6.43
CA ALA A 89 -11.21 3.89 5.30
C ALA A 89 -11.80 2.50 5.01
N VAL A 90 -11.21 1.43 5.56
CA VAL A 90 -11.60 0.05 5.28
C VAL A 90 -12.94 -0.27 5.94
N ARG A 91 -13.84 -0.88 5.17
CA ARG A 91 -15.11 -1.44 5.67
C ARG A 91 -15.22 -2.89 5.21
N GLU A 92 -14.67 -3.80 6.00
CA GLU A 92 -14.61 -5.24 5.67
C GLU A 92 -16.00 -5.84 5.45
N ALA A 93 -16.98 -5.48 6.28
CA ALA A 93 -18.37 -5.95 6.13
C ALA A 93 -19.01 -5.56 4.78
N ASP A 94 -18.57 -4.45 4.19
CA ASP A 94 -19.05 -3.95 2.90
C ASP A 94 -18.17 -4.40 1.72
N PHE A 95 -17.09 -5.13 1.99
CA PHE A 95 -16.04 -5.47 1.03
C PHE A 95 -15.30 -4.24 0.48
N TYR A 96 -15.18 -3.16 1.24
CA TYR A 96 -14.59 -1.91 0.78
C TYR A 96 -13.19 -1.68 1.36
N LEU A 97 -12.21 -1.42 0.48
CA LEU A 97 -10.84 -1.10 0.90
C LEU A 97 -10.59 0.40 0.98
N GLY A 98 -11.14 1.18 0.05
CA GLY A 98 -10.88 2.61 -0.01
C GLY A 98 -11.09 3.20 -1.39
N ALA A 99 -10.64 4.43 -1.57
CA ALA A 99 -10.70 5.13 -2.84
C ALA A 99 -9.40 5.88 -3.14
N THR A 100 -9.21 6.15 -4.41
CA THR A 100 -8.30 7.16 -4.94
C THR A 100 -9.10 8.23 -5.67
N GLU A 101 -8.45 9.23 -6.26
CA GLU A 101 -9.13 10.29 -7.00
C GLU A 101 -10.04 9.75 -8.12
N GLY A 102 -9.63 8.69 -8.82
CA GLY A 102 -10.34 8.19 -10.00
C GLY A 102 -11.10 6.86 -9.84
N GLN A 103 -11.01 6.20 -8.68
CA GLN A 103 -11.66 4.89 -8.48
C GLN A 103 -11.85 4.50 -7.02
N HIS A 104 -12.90 3.72 -6.78
CA HIS A 104 -13.11 2.94 -5.56
C HIS A 104 -12.50 1.54 -5.71
N VAL A 105 -11.96 0.99 -4.62
CA VAL A 105 -11.38 -0.36 -4.58
C VAL A 105 -12.17 -1.22 -3.61
N TRP A 106 -12.60 -2.39 -4.09
CA TRP A 106 -13.41 -3.36 -3.37
C TRP A 106 -12.70 -4.71 -3.34
N LEU A 107 -12.89 -5.47 -2.27
CA LEU A 107 -12.32 -6.80 -2.07
C LEU A 107 -13.39 -7.73 -1.51
N ILE A 108 -13.88 -8.64 -2.36
CA ILE A 108 -14.78 -9.72 -1.98
C ILE A 108 -13.92 -10.89 -1.50
N TYR A 109 -13.69 -10.95 -0.19
CA TYR A 109 -12.79 -11.93 0.41
C TYR A 109 -13.20 -12.25 1.85
N LYS A 110 -13.02 -13.51 2.23
CA LYS A 110 -12.94 -13.99 3.62
C LYS A 110 -11.85 -15.05 3.68
N PRO A 111 -11.12 -15.17 4.81
CA PRO A 111 -10.12 -16.21 5.00
C PRO A 111 -10.76 -17.58 5.28
N ASP A 112 -11.68 -18.01 4.42
CA ASP A 112 -12.43 -19.26 4.50
C ASP A 112 -12.46 -19.91 3.12
N LEU A 113 -11.85 -21.09 2.99
CA LEU A 113 -11.69 -21.77 1.72
C LEU A 113 -13.02 -22.25 1.12
N ASP A 114 -13.96 -22.69 1.96
CA ASP A 114 -15.27 -23.17 1.51
C ASP A 114 -16.14 -22.00 1.04
N TRP A 115 -16.08 -20.87 1.76
CA TRP A 115 -16.71 -19.63 1.33
C TRP A 115 -16.14 -19.11 0.02
N LEU A 116 -14.81 -19.10 -0.14
CA LEU A 116 -14.14 -18.63 -1.36
C LEU A 116 -14.51 -19.46 -2.60
N LYS A 117 -14.80 -20.76 -2.43
CA LYS A 117 -15.30 -21.65 -3.50
C LYS A 117 -16.79 -21.47 -3.79
N SER A 118 -17.51 -20.81 -2.89
CA SER A 118 -18.96 -20.66 -2.99
C SER A 118 -19.37 -19.56 -3.97
N PRO A 119 -20.61 -19.61 -4.49
CA PRO A 119 -21.22 -18.53 -5.28
C PRO A 119 -21.21 -17.16 -4.60
N GLU A 120 -21.18 -17.11 -3.27
CA GLU A 120 -21.28 -15.89 -2.48
C GLU A 120 -20.02 -15.03 -2.56
N ALA A 121 -18.88 -15.66 -2.84
CA ALA A 121 -17.60 -14.99 -3.04
C ALA A 121 -17.42 -14.41 -4.45
N ALA A 122 -18.32 -14.71 -5.39
CA ALA A 122 -18.23 -14.19 -6.74
C ALA A 122 -18.74 -12.74 -6.86
N LEU A 123 -18.18 -11.99 -7.82
CA LEU A 123 -18.80 -10.74 -8.26
C LEU A 123 -20.07 -11.04 -9.05
N THR A 124 -21.22 -10.69 -8.48
CA THR A 124 -22.53 -10.81 -9.11
C THR A 124 -23.00 -9.46 -9.66
N LEU A 125 -23.92 -9.47 -10.62
CA LEU A 125 -24.52 -8.25 -11.16
C LEU A 125 -25.26 -7.44 -10.08
N LYS A 126 -25.90 -8.10 -9.10
CA LYS A 126 -26.52 -7.42 -7.94
C LYS A 126 -25.49 -6.65 -7.13
N ARG A 127 -24.34 -7.26 -6.83
CA ARG A 127 -23.26 -6.64 -6.06
C ARG A 127 -22.56 -5.53 -6.85
N ALA A 128 -22.31 -5.74 -8.14
CA ALA A 128 -21.75 -4.73 -9.03
C ALA A 128 -22.62 -3.45 -9.06
N ARG A 129 -23.96 -3.60 -9.17
CA ARG A 129 -24.89 -2.46 -9.06
C ARG A 129 -24.85 -1.78 -7.70
N ALA A 130 -24.77 -2.56 -6.62
CA ALA A 130 -24.69 -2.00 -5.27
C ALA A 130 -23.43 -1.14 -5.09
N PHE A 131 -22.28 -1.62 -5.56
CA PHE A 131 -21.03 -0.86 -5.53
C PHE A 131 -21.11 0.40 -6.40
N ALA A 132 -21.53 0.28 -7.65
CA ALA A 132 -21.69 1.43 -8.56
C ALA A 132 -22.65 2.51 -8.04
N LYS A 133 -23.66 2.13 -7.26
CA LYS A 133 -24.60 3.10 -6.67
C LYS A 133 -23.94 4.00 -5.61
N THR A 134 -22.80 3.60 -5.04
CA THR A 134 -22.12 4.40 -4.02
C THR A 134 -21.48 5.66 -4.61
N ASP A 135 -20.96 5.59 -5.84
CA ASP A 135 -20.45 6.74 -6.60
C ASP A 135 -20.55 6.43 -8.10
N PRO A 136 -21.67 6.75 -8.77
CA PRO A 136 -21.91 6.39 -10.18
C PRO A 136 -20.92 7.02 -11.17
N ASP A 137 -20.24 8.10 -10.77
CA ASP A 137 -19.33 8.85 -11.63
C ASP A 137 -17.90 8.30 -11.58
N LYS A 138 -17.60 7.39 -10.65
CA LYS A 138 -16.29 6.77 -10.49
C LYS A 138 -16.26 5.33 -10.94
N ARG A 139 -15.04 4.88 -11.26
CA ARG A 139 -14.78 3.47 -11.53
C ARG A 139 -14.72 2.69 -10.23
N HIS A 140 -15.18 1.44 -10.27
CA HIS A 140 -15.17 0.51 -9.14
C HIS A 140 -14.33 -0.70 -9.52
N LEU A 141 -13.10 -0.76 -9.02
CA LEU A 141 -12.21 -1.90 -9.18
C LEU A 141 -12.55 -2.95 -8.12
N VAL A 142 -12.93 -4.15 -8.53
CA VAL A 142 -13.39 -5.20 -7.63
C VAL A 142 -12.51 -6.43 -7.72
N PHE A 143 -11.76 -6.68 -6.65
CA PHE A 143 -11.04 -7.93 -6.43
C PHE A 143 -11.99 -9.02 -5.93
N ALA A 144 -12.03 -10.16 -6.63
CA ALA A 144 -12.84 -11.31 -6.23
C ALA A 144 -12.28 -12.63 -6.79
N PRO A 145 -12.54 -13.78 -6.15
CA PRO A 145 -12.08 -15.09 -6.62
C PRO A 145 -12.72 -15.49 -7.95
N ALA A 146 -13.96 -15.07 -8.19
CA ALA A 146 -14.72 -15.39 -9.40
C ALA A 146 -15.69 -14.27 -9.76
N ARG A 147 -16.28 -14.34 -10.97
CA ARG A 147 -17.38 -13.47 -11.41
C ARG A 147 -18.48 -14.28 -12.06
N TYR A 148 -19.73 -13.87 -11.85
CA TYR A 148 -20.92 -14.37 -12.54
C TYR A 148 -21.59 -13.29 -13.40
N VAL A 149 -20.83 -12.25 -13.75
CA VAL A 149 -21.26 -11.17 -14.63
C VAL A 149 -20.24 -11.00 -15.76
N SER A 150 -20.72 -10.75 -16.98
CA SER A 150 -19.87 -10.47 -18.14
C SER A 150 -19.54 -8.98 -18.27
N GLN A 151 -18.40 -8.66 -18.88
CA GLN A 151 -18.05 -7.27 -19.16
C GLN A 151 -19.08 -6.60 -20.08
N THR A 152 -19.61 -7.36 -21.05
CA THR A 152 -20.69 -6.89 -21.95
C THR A 152 -21.94 -6.50 -21.18
N MET A 153 -22.39 -7.32 -20.22
CA MET A 153 -23.55 -7.01 -19.38
C MET A 153 -23.36 -5.76 -18.51
N LEU A 154 -22.14 -5.53 -18.01
CA LEU A 154 -21.83 -4.32 -17.24
C LEU A 154 -21.85 -3.09 -18.14
N ALA A 155 -21.28 -3.19 -19.35
CA ALA A 155 -21.26 -2.11 -20.33
C ALA A 155 -22.66 -1.73 -20.83
N GLU A 156 -23.52 -2.72 -21.15
CA GLU A 156 -24.91 -2.49 -21.58
C GLU A 156 -25.74 -1.72 -20.54
N GLN A 157 -25.43 -1.91 -19.25
CA GLN A 157 -26.11 -1.25 -18.14
C GLN A 157 -25.37 -0.01 -17.63
N ASN A 158 -24.30 0.42 -18.30
CA ASN A 158 -23.42 1.52 -17.88
C ASN A 158 -22.98 1.40 -16.40
N ILE A 159 -22.63 0.19 -15.96
CA ILE A 159 -22.14 -0.07 -14.61
C ILE A 159 -20.60 0.06 -14.64
N PRO A 160 -20.00 1.09 -14.03
CA PRO A 160 -18.56 1.37 -14.11
C PRO A 160 -17.74 0.46 -13.18
N VAL A 161 -17.95 -0.86 -13.28
CA VAL A 161 -17.27 -1.88 -12.46
C VAL A 161 -16.26 -2.64 -13.33
N GLU A 162 -15.06 -2.80 -12.81
CA GLU A 162 -14.00 -3.61 -13.39
C GLU A 162 -13.68 -4.78 -12.45
N PHE A 163 -13.66 -6.00 -12.99
CA PHE A 163 -13.32 -7.20 -12.23
C PHE A 163 -11.82 -7.49 -12.34
N VAL A 164 -11.18 -7.73 -11.20
CA VAL A 164 -9.81 -8.22 -11.12
C VAL A 164 -9.80 -9.54 -10.34
N PRO A 165 -9.28 -10.65 -10.92
CA PRO A 165 -9.18 -11.91 -10.21
C PRO A 165 -8.17 -11.80 -9.07
N LEU A 166 -8.43 -12.49 -7.96
CA LEU A 166 -7.44 -12.63 -6.90
C LEU A 166 -6.20 -13.39 -7.42
N PRO A 167 -4.97 -12.97 -7.05
CA PRO A 167 -3.72 -13.54 -7.57
C PRO A 167 -3.49 -15.02 -7.19
N PHE A 168 -4.25 -15.53 -6.23
CA PHE A 168 -4.26 -16.91 -5.76
C PHE A 168 -5.62 -17.56 -5.99
N ALA A 169 -6.39 -17.15 -7.00
CA ALA A 169 -7.57 -17.91 -7.44
C ALA A 169 -7.11 -19.32 -7.85
N LEU A 170 -7.01 -20.15 -6.83
CA LEU A 170 -6.59 -21.53 -6.72
C LEU A 170 -7.56 -22.36 -7.54
N TYR A 171 -7.30 -22.48 -8.84
CA TYR A 171 -7.86 -23.54 -9.66
C TYR A 171 -6.84 -24.00 -10.70
N ARG A 172 -5.88 -24.83 -10.26
CA ARG A 172 -5.86 -26.18 -10.83
C ARG A 172 -6.32 -27.11 -9.72
N ILE A 173 -7.60 -27.48 -9.77
CA ILE A 173 -8.03 -28.76 -9.22
C ILE A 173 -7.21 -29.81 -9.98
N ASP A 174 -6.22 -30.40 -9.32
CA ASP A 174 -5.72 -31.69 -9.77
C ASP A 174 -6.89 -32.66 -9.62
N ARG A 175 -7.40 -33.15 -10.75
CA ARG A 175 -8.39 -34.23 -10.76
C ARG A 175 -7.59 -35.52 -10.55
N SER A 176 -7.56 -36.03 -9.33
CA SER A 176 -7.31 -37.45 -9.08
C SER A 176 -8.61 -38.25 -9.03
#